data_AF-A0A7S3WP59-F1
#
_entry.id   AF-A0A7S3WP59-F1
#
_cell.length_a   1.000
_cell.length_b   1.000
_cell.length_c   1.000
_cell.angle_alpha   90.00
_cell.angle_beta   90.00
_cell.angle_gamma   90.00
#
_symmetry.space_group_name_H-M   'P 1'
#
loop_
_entity.id
_entity.type
_entity.pdbx_description
1 polymer ?
#
loop_
_entity_poly.entity_id
_entity_poly.type
_entity_poly.pdbx_seq_one_letter_code
_entity_poly.pdbx_strand_id
1 'polypeptide(L)'
;KLTLDESLVTAMPGTMMKKPSERGPFDAMVVDQLASSLSAKLAQLVETLEAGAPASAARAGAAEAAGAALEAAKTAQQEGAEALKKAQDTRREKMELLEAATQKVKDCEPNRLKALEVREALQAELQLFK
;
A
#
# COMPACT_ATOMS: atom_id res chain seq x y z
N LYS A 1 -16.32 -15.93 31.16
CA LYS A 1 -16.71 -16.27 32.55
C LYS A 1 -17.46 -17.60 32.53
N LEU A 2 -17.21 -18.49 33.48
CA LEU A 2 -17.96 -19.73 33.65
C LEU A 2 -19.17 -19.42 34.52
N THR A 3 -20.37 -19.61 33.99
CA THR A 3 -21.62 -19.35 34.72
C THR A 3 -22.06 -20.66 35.31
N LEU A 4 -21.98 -20.77 36.63
CA LEU A 4 -22.44 -21.94 37.39
C LEU A 4 -23.67 -21.53 38.20
N ASP A 5 -24.58 -22.47 38.42
CA ASP A 5 -25.73 -22.28 39.31
C ASP A 5 -25.23 -21.98 40.74
N GLU A 6 -25.89 -21.08 41.46
CA GLU A 6 -25.55 -20.73 42.85
C GLU A 6 -25.54 -21.94 43.78
N SER A 7 -26.47 -22.88 43.56
CA SER A 7 -26.51 -24.15 44.31
C SER A 7 -25.27 -25.00 44.07
N LEU A 8 -24.76 -25.03 42.83
CA LEU A 8 -23.54 -25.72 42.45
C LEU A 8 -22.30 -25.04 43.06
N VAL A 9 -22.25 -23.71 43.03
CA VAL A 9 -21.16 -22.91 43.63
C VAL A 9 -21.08 -23.15 45.14
N THR A 10 -22.23 -23.27 45.80
CA THR A 10 -22.31 -23.47 47.25
C THR A 10 -21.97 -24.90 47.66
N ALA A 11 -22.36 -25.90 46.86
CA ALA A 11 -22.12 -27.32 47.15
C ALA A 11 -20.67 -27.77 46.83
N MET A 12 -20.04 -27.15 45.83
CA MET A 12 -18.73 -27.55 45.31
C MET A 12 -17.63 -27.69 46.37
N PRO A 13 -17.42 -26.73 47.29
CA PRO A 13 -16.32 -26.81 48.25
C PRO A 13 -16.43 -28.05 49.15
N GLY A 14 -17.64 -28.35 49.64
CA GLY A 14 -17.90 -29.51 50.49
C GLY A 14 -17.75 -30.83 49.74
N THR A 15 -18.21 -30.88 48.48
CA THR A 15 -18.05 -32.05 47.60
C THR A 15 -16.59 -32.31 47.23
N MET A 16 -15.80 -31.27 46.97
CA MET A 16 -14.40 -31.38 46.54
C MET A 16 -13.44 -31.69 47.71
N MET A 17 -13.82 -31.35 48.94
CA MET A 17 -13.06 -31.72 50.14
C MET A 17 -13.20 -33.21 50.53
N LYS A 18 -14.28 -33.88 50.11
CA LYS A 18 -14.47 -35.32 50.33
C LYS A 18 -13.66 -36.15 49.35
N LYS A 19 -13.11 -37.27 49.82
CA LYS A 19 -12.47 -38.27 48.92
C LYS A 19 -13.51 -38.84 47.96
N PRO A 20 -13.14 -39.22 46.71
CA PRO A 20 -14.09 -39.80 45.76
C PRO A 20 -14.89 -41.00 46.31
N SER A 21 -14.26 -41.84 47.13
CA SER A 21 -14.88 -42.99 47.80
C SER A 21 -15.88 -42.62 48.91
N GLU A 22 -15.86 -41.39 49.38
CA GLU A 22 -16.70 -40.86 50.46
C GLU A 22 -17.82 -39.94 49.93
N ARG A 23 -17.88 -39.76 48.60
CA ARG A 23 -18.90 -38.94 47.94
C ARG A 23 -20.22 -39.69 47.87
N GLY A 24 -21.27 -39.06 48.39
CA GLY A 24 -22.63 -39.56 48.22
C GLY A 24 -23.21 -39.27 46.83
N PRO A 25 -24.44 -39.71 46.55
CA PRO A 25 -25.11 -39.47 45.26
C PRO A 25 -25.20 -37.99 44.88
N PHE A 26 -25.43 -37.12 45.87
CA PHE A 26 -25.46 -35.67 45.67
C PHE A 26 -24.08 -35.11 45.25
N ASP A 27 -23.01 -35.55 45.93
CA ASP A 27 -21.64 -35.15 45.62
C ASP A 27 -21.24 -35.58 44.18
N ALA A 28 -21.66 -36.77 43.75
CA ALA A 28 -21.45 -37.23 42.38
C ALA A 28 -22.16 -36.34 41.36
N MET A 29 -23.43 -35.98 41.61
CA MET A 29 -24.20 -35.09 40.74
C MET A 29 -23.55 -33.68 40.61
N VAL A 30 -23.03 -33.14 41.71
CA VAL A 30 -22.32 -31.84 41.70
C VAL A 30 -21.07 -31.90 40.82
N VAL A 31 -20.30 -33.00 40.90
CA VAL A 31 -19.11 -33.23 40.05
C VAL A 31 -19.50 -33.32 38.58
N ASP A 32 -20.56 -34.09 38.26
CA ASP A 32 -21.02 -34.28 36.88
C ASP A 32 -21.56 -32.98 36.27
N GLN A 33 -22.31 -32.18 37.03
CA GLN A 33 -22.78 -30.87 36.56
C GLN A 33 -21.63 -29.89 36.35
N LEU A 34 -20.61 -29.91 37.21
CA LEU A 34 -19.41 -29.09 37.03
C LEU A 34 -18.64 -29.51 35.77
N ALA A 35 -18.43 -30.81 35.57
CA ALA A 35 -17.75 -31.35 34.39
C ALA A 35 -18.49 -31.00 33.10
N SER A 36 -19.83 -31.09 33.13
CA SER A 36 -20.69 -30.71 32.01
C SER A 36 -20.60 -29.22 31.70
N SER A 37 -20.63 -28.37 32.74
CA SER A 37 -20.50 -26.92 32.59
C SER A 37 -19.14 -26.50 32.01
N LEU A 38 -18.06 -27.14 32.46
CA LEU A 38 -16.71 -26.91 31.93
C LEU A 38 -16.60 -27.36 30.46
N SER A 39 -17.15 -28.53 30.13
CA SER A 39 -17.14 -29.07 28.77
C SER A 39 -17.93 -28.17 27.81
N ALA A 40 -19.11 -27.71 28.22
CA ALA A 40 -19.92 -26.77 27.46
C ALA A 40 -19.17 -25.44 27.24
N LYS A 41 -18.49 -24.94 28.27
CA LYS A 41 -17.72 -23.70 28.15
C LYS A 41 -16.51 -23.86 27.22
N LEU A 42 -15.83 -25.00 27.28
CA LEU A 42 -14.72 -25.31 26.38
C LEU A 42 -15.20 -25.36 24.94
N ALA A 43 -16.31 -26.05 24.66
CA ALA A 43 -16.92 -26.10 23.33
C ALA A 43 -17.26 -24.69 22.80
N GLN A 44 -17.87 -23.83 23.63
CA GLN A 44 -18.18 -22.45 23.26
C GLN A 44 -16.91 -21.63 22.93
N LEU A 45 -15.83 -21.82 23.69
CA LEU A 45 -14.56 -21.14 23.44
C LEU A 45 -13.91 -21.62 22.15
N VAL A 46 -13.96 -22.93 21.88
CA VAL A 46 -13.49 -23.51 20.61
C VAL A 46 -14.29 -22.93 19.44
N GLU A 47 -15.61 -22.92 19.52
CA GLU A 47 -16.47 -22.32 18.48
C GLU A 47 -16.14 -20.83 18.27
N THR A 48 -15.91 -20.08 19.34
CA THR A 48 -15.54 -18.66 19.24
C THR A 48 -14.18 -18.48 18.54
N LEU A 49 -13.21 -19.35 18.83
CA LEU A 49 -11.90 -19.33 18.17
C LEU A 49 -12.00 -19.71 16.70
N GLU A 50 -12.75 -20.76 16.38
CA GLU A 50 -12.99 -21.21 15.01
C GLU A 50 -13.74 -20.16 14.19
N ALA A 51 -14.76 -19.52 14.77
CA ALA A 51 -15.47 -18.42 14.13
C ALA A 51 -14.57 -17.19 13.88
N GLY A 52 -13.57 -16.97 14.73
CA GLY A 52 -12.60 -15.88 14.60
C GLY A 52 -11.49 -16.13 13.58
N ALA A 53 -11.16 -17.39 13.30
CA ALA A 53 -10.03 -17.75 12.43
C ALA A 53 -10.17 -17.24 10.97
N PRO A 54 -11.34 -17.35 10.30
CA PRO A 54 -11.53 -16.79 8.96
C PRO A 54 -11.33 -15.28 8.91
N ALA A 55 -11.86 -14.55 9.89
CA ALA A 55 -11.69 -13.10 9.96
C ALA A 55 -10.23 -12.69 10.20
N SER A 56 -9.49 -13.48 10.97
CA SER A 56 -8.04 -13.28 11.16
C SER A 56 -7.27 -13.50 9.85
N ALA A 57 -7.53 -14.60 9.15
CA ALA A 57 -6.89 -14.91 7.88
C ALA A 57 -7.22 -13.86 6.80
N ALA A 58 -8.48 -13.44 6.72
CA ALA A 58 -8.91 -12.39 5.79
C ALA A 58 -8.22 -11.05 6.07
N ARG A 59 -8.07 -10.66 7.35
CA ARG A 59 -7.33 -9.44 7.72
C ARG A 59 -5.85 -9.53 7.39
N ALA A 60 -5.22 -10.69 7.63
CA ALA A 60 -3.82 -10.89 7.26
C ALA A 60 -3.61 -10.75 5.75
N GLY A 61 -4.44 -11.42 4.94
CA GLY A 61 -4.39 -11.31 3.48
C GLY A 61 -4.66 -9.88 2.97
N ALA A 62 -5.62 -9.17 3.58
CA ALA A 62 -5.89 -7.77 3.24
C ALA A 62 -4.70 -6.86 3.59
N ALA A 63 -4.04 -7.08 4.72
CA ALA A 63 -2.85 -6.32 5.12
C ALA A 63 -1.66 -6.58 4.18
N GLU A 64 -1.43 -7.84 3.79
CA GLU A 64 -0.40 -8.20 2.81
C GLU A 64 -0.67 -7.55 1.45
N ALA A 65 -1.92 -7.63 0.96
CA ALA A 65 -2.31 -7.00 -0.31
C ALA A 65 -2.15 -5.48 -0.27
N ALA A 66 -2.57 -4.83 0.83
CA ALA A 66 -2.38 -3.40 1.01
C ALA A 66 -0.90 -3.01 1.08
N GLY A 67 -0.07 -3.81 1.74
CA GLY A 67 1.39 -3.62 1.79
C GLY A 67 2.02 -3.71 0.41
N ALA A 68 1.68 -4.74 -0.38
CA ALA A 68 2.16 -4.90 -1.74
C ALA A 68 1.73 -3.73 -2.65
N ALA A 69 0.47 -3.28 -2.54
CA ALA A 69 -0.04 -2.14 -3.30
C ALA A 69 0.68 -0.83 -2.92
N LEU A 70 0.98 -0.63 -1.64
CA LEU A 70 1.72 0.54 -1.16
C LEU A 70 3.14 0.58 -1.73
N GLU A 71 3.87 -0.54 -1.68
CA GLU A 71 5.23 -0.59 -2.22
C GLU A 71 5.24 -0.39 -3.75
N ALA A 72 4.29 -0.98 -4.47
CA ALA A 72 4.14 -0.74 -5.91
C ALA A 72 3.87 0.74 -6.22
N ALA A 73 2.99 1.39 -5.45
CA ALA A 73 2.68 2.81 -5.63
C ALA A 73 3.89 3.72 -5.31
N LYS A 74 4.69 3.38 -4.29
CA LYS A 74 5.93 4.10 -3.96
C LYS A 74 6.95 4.01 -5.10
N THR A 75 7.16 2.82 -5.65
CA THR A 75 8.07 2.62 -6.79
C THR A 75 7.61 3.45 -7.99
N ALA A 76 6.33 3.37 -8.35
CA ALA A 76 5.78 4.15 -9.46
C ALA A 76 5.90 5.67 -9.23
N GLN A 77 5.73 6.13 -7.99
CA GLN A 77 5.91 7.53 -7.64
C GLN A 77 7.37 7.98 -7.82
N GLN A 78 8.33 7.17 -7.38
CA GLN A 78 9.76 7.48 -7.52
C GLN A 78 10.17 7.52 -9.00
N GLU A 79 9.80 6.51 -9.77
CA GLU A 79 10.04 6.45 -11.22
C GLU A 79 9.42 7.66 -11.94
N GLY A 80 8.18 8.01 -11.59
CA GLY A 80 7.50 9.17 -12.14
C GLY A 80 8.20 10.49 -11.80
N ALA A 81 8.68 10.64 -10.57
CA ALA A 81 9.41 11.83 -10.14
C ALA A 81 10.77 11.97 -10.86
N GLU A 82 11.50 10.87 -11.02
CA GLU A 82 12.76 10.84 -11.78
C GLU A 82 12.55 11.16 -13.26
N ALA A 83 11.53 10.57 -13.88
CA ALA A 83 11.16 10.83 -15.26
C ALA A 83 10.76 12.30 -15.46
N LEU A 84 9.99 12.87 -14.54
CA LEU A 84 9.60 14.28 -14.56
C LEU A 84 10.82 15.19 -14.46
N LYS A 85 11.73 14.93 -13.52
CA LYS A 85 12.96 15.71 -13.36
C LYS A 85 13.78 15.69 -14.65
N LYS A 86 14.01 14.50 -15.23
CA LYS A 86 14.74 14.35 -16.49
C LYS A 86 14.08 15.11 -17.65
N ALA A 87 12.74 15.06 -17.74
CA ALA A 87 12.00 15.79 -18.76
C ALA A 87 12.11 17.31 -18.58
N GLN A 88 12.09 17.81 -17.35
CA GLN A 88 12.27 19.22 -17.04
C GLN A 88 13.68 19.72 -17.39
N ASP A 89 14.72 18.96 -17.02
CA ASP A 89 16.10 19.28 -17.37
C ASP A 89 16.28 19.32 -18.90
N THR A 90 15.79 18.29 -19.60
CA THR A 90 15.83 18.24 -21.07
C THR A 90 15.08 19.42 -21.69
N ARG A 91 13.90 19.77 -21.17
CA ARG A 91 13.12 20.92 -21.64
C ARG A 91 13.90 22.23 -21.49
N ARG A 92 14.55 22.43 -20.34
CA ARG A 92 15.39 23.63 -20.11
C ARG A 92 16.51 23.70 -21.13
N GLU A 93 17.29 22.63 -21.29
CA GLU A 93 18.39 22.57 -22.26
C GLU A 93 17.92 22.86 -23.69
N LYS A 94 16.79 22.29 -24.10
CA LYS A 94 16.22 22.54 -25.43
C LYS A 94 15.74 23.98 -25.60
N MET A 95 15.21 24.60 -24.55
CA MET A 95 14.80 26.00 -24.57
C MET A 95 16.00 26.93 -24.74
N GLU A 96 17.08 26.70 -23.99
CA GLU A 96 18.34 27.44 -24.11
C GLU A 96 18.95 27.28 -25.52
N LEU A 97 18.96 26.07 -26.06
CA LEU A 97 19.43 25.82 -27.44
C LEU A 97 18.56 26.51 -28.49
N LEU A 98 17.24 26.52 -28.30
CA LEU A 98 16.30 27.19 -29.19
C LEU A 98 16.52 28.70 -29.19
N GLU A 99 16.70 29.31 -28.01
CA GLU A 99 17.00 30.74 -27.87
C GLU A 99 18.32 31.08 -28.53
N ALA A 100 19.38 30.30 -28.29
CA ALA A 100 20.68 30.50 -28.92
C ALA A 100 20.62 30.35 -30.45
N ALA A 101 19.89 29.35 -30.96
CA ALA A 101 19.70 29.17 -32.41
C ALA A 101 18.91 30.33 -33.02
N THR A 102 17.86 30.78 -32.34
CA THR A 102 17.03 31.93 -32.77
C THR A 102 17.87 33.20 -32.83
N GLN A 103 18.73 33.43 -31.84
CA GLN A 103 19.64 34.57 -31.84
C GLN A 103 20.63 34.50 -32.99
N LYS A 104 21.25 33.33 -33.24
CA LYS A 104 22.15 33.15 -34.40
C LYS A 104 21.46 33.41 -35.73
N VAL A 105 20.19 33.01 -35.88
CA VAL A 105 19.42 33.30 -37.10
C VAL A 105 19.23 34.82 -37.26
N LYS A 106 18.86 35.52 -36.19
CA LYS A 106 18.74 37.00 -36.19
C LYS A 106 20.06 37.67 -36.52
N ASP A 107 21.17 37.21 -35.95
CA ASP A 107 22.50 37.79 -36.17
C ASP A 107 23.01 37.57 -37.61
N CYS A 108 22.62 36.45 -38.25
CA CYS A 108 22.97 36.14 -39.64
C CYS A 108 22.11 36.88 -40.67
N GLU A 109 20.90 37.32 -40.31
CA GLU A 109 19.96 37.94 -41.25
C GLU A 109 20.49 39.23 -41.92
N PRO A 110 21.13 40.18 -41.21
CA PRO A 110 21.72 41.35 -41.84
C PRO A 110 22.81 40.98 -42.87
N ASN A 111 23.66 40.01 -42.55
CA ASN A 111 24.72 39.55 -43.46
C ASN A 111 24.13 38.87 -44.69
N ARG A 112 23.05 38.11 -44.53
CA ARG A 112 22.29 37.51 -45.64
C ARG A 112 21.72 38.59 -46.56
N LEU A 113 21.11 39.65 -46.01
CA LEU A 113 20.56 40.76 -46.80
C LEU A 113 21.65 41.48 -47.59
N LYS A 114 22.77 41.84 -46.95
CA LYS A 114 23.92 42.45 -47.65
C LYS A 114 24.47 41.57 -48.76
N ALA A 115 24.60 40.26 -48.51
CA ALA A 115 25.06 39.31 -49.52
C ALA A 115 24.09 39.22 -50.72
N LEU A 116 22.79 39.33 -50.47
CA LEU A 116 21.77 39.39 -51.54
C LEU A 116 21.89 40.67 -52.38
N GLU A 117 22.06 41.83 -51.73
CA GLU A 117 22.26 43.11 -52.42
C GLU A 117 23.50 43.08 -53.32
N VAL A 118 24.64 42.61 -52.81
CA VAL A 118 25.89 42.49 -53.58
C VAL A 118 25.72 41.53 -54.76
N ARG A 119 25.06 40.39 -54.53
CA ARG A 119 24.78 39.42 -55.60
C ARG A 119 23.93 40.05 -56.71
N GLU A 120 22.90 40.80 -56.36
CA GLU A 120 22.02 41.46 -57.34
C GLU A 120 22.73 42.54 -58.14
N ALA A 121 23.58 43.34 -57.49
CA ALA A 121 24.43 44.32 -58.17
C ALA A 121 25.38 43.65 -59.19
N LEU A 122 26.11 42.61 -58.77
CA LEU A 122 27.01 41.86 -59.65
C LEU A 122 26.27 41.17 -60.80
N GLN A 123 25.05 40.69 -60.55
CA GLN A 123 24.22 40.07 -61.58
C GLN A 123 23.75 41.10 -62.63
N ALA A 124 23.42 42.32 -62.20
CA ALA A 124 23.08 43.42 -63.11
C ALA A 124 24.29 43.85 -63.96
N GLU A 125 25.48 43.98 -63.37
CA GLU A 125 26.72 44.26 -64.11
C GLU A 125 27.04 43.19 -65.15
N LEU A 126 26.87 41.90 -64.81
CA LEU A 126 27.10 40.80 -65.73
C LEU A 126 26.11 40.82 -66.91
N GLN A 127 24.87 41.23 -66.69
CA GLN A 127 23.87 41.40 -67.75
C GLN A 127 24.21 42.57 -68.68
N LEU A 128 24.81 43.64 -68.18
CA LEU A 128 25.27 44.77 -68.99
C LEU A 128 26.51 44.44 -69.85
N PHE A 129 27.27 43.41 -69.48
CA PHE A 129 28.46 42.94 -70.21
C PHE A 129 28.18 41.92 -71.33
N LYS A 130 26.92 41.54 -71.54
CA LYS A 130 26.46 40.66 -72.62
C LYS A 130 25.77 41.46 -73.72
#